data_AF-A0A7V9LL48-F1
#
_entry.id   AF-A0A7V9LL48-F1
#
_cell.length_a   1.000
_cell.length_b   1.000
_cell.length_c   1.000
_cell.angle_alpha   90.00
_cell.angle_beta   90.00
_cell.angle_gamma   90.00
#
_symmetry.space_group_name_H-M   'P 1'
#
loop_
_entity.id
_entity.type
_entity.pdbx_description
1 polymer ?
#
loop_
_entity_poly.entity_id
_entity_poly.type
_entity_poly.pdbx_seq_one_letter_code
_entity_poly.pdbx_strand_id
1 'polypeptide(L)'
;MQENDPLIKYGAPLAGVLIALVLSVLVAAMAAAQIGDDYQKRVWVYAGFVLWVVIGAAVIFMLAHRSETAPLSVSRVLLWTASIWLWPVFWVLNYNRKASPP
;
A
#
# COMPACT_ATOMS: atom_id res chain seq x y z
N MET A 1 -8.69 -32.12 -0.33
CA MET A 1 -9.72 -31.05 -0.30
C MET A 1 -9.17 -29.80 0.42
N GLN A 2 -8.00 -29.29 0.01
CA GLN A 2 -7.32 -28.15 0.66
C GLN A 2 -6.87 -27.09 -0.36
N GLU A 3 -7.49 -27.13 -1.54
CA GLU A 3 -7.06 -26.40 -2.74
C GLU A 3 -7.77 -25.04 -2.90
N ASN A 4 -8.76 -24.75 -2.05
CA ASN A 4 -9.60 -23.55 -2.11
C ASN A 4 -9.49 -22.65 -0.86
N ASP A 5 -8.45 -22.81 -0.04
CA ASP A 5 -8.31 -22.02 1.18
C ASP A 5 -7.81 -20.60 0.84
N PRO A 6 -8.63 -19.54 1.03
CA PRO A 6 -8.27 -18.18 0.63
C PRO A 6 -6.99 -17.68 1.32
N LEU A 7 -6.70 -18.18 2.52
CA LEU A 7 -5.49 -17.83 3.28
C LEU A 7 -4.21 -18.33 2.59
N ILE A 8 -4.24 -19.50 1.96
CA ILE A 8 -3.10 -20.04 1.20
C ILE A 8 -2.96 -19.29 -0.13
N LYS A 9 -4.09 -18.96 -0.78
CA LYS A 9 -4.13 -18.26 -2.07
C LYS A 9 -3.66 -16.81 -1.99
N TYR A 10 -4.02 -16.09 -0.92
CA TYR A 10 -3.67 -14.68 -0.73
C TYR A 10 -2.54 -14.45 0.28
N GLY A 11 -2.01 -15.50 0.92
CA GLY A 11 -1.02 -15.38 2.00
C GLY A 11 0.27 -14.66 1.58
N ALA A 12 0.83 -15.01 0.41
CA ALA A 12 2.03 -14.35 -0.10
C ALA A 12 1.77 -12.87 -0.50
N PRO A 13 0.74 -12.54 -1.30
CA PRO A 13 0.37 -11.14 -1.57
C PRO A 13 0.12 -10.33 -0.30
N LEU A 14 -0.66 -10.88 0.64
CA LEU A 14 -1.01 -10.22 1.89
C LEU A 14 0.23 -9.95 2.75
N ALA A 15 1.14 -10.92 2.87
CA ALA A 15 2.42 -10.73 3.57
C ALA A 15 3.25 -9.61 2.91
N GLY A 16 3.29 -9.56 1.58
CA GLY A 16 3.99 -8.50 0.84
C GLY A 16 3.43 -7.11 1.15
N VAL A 17 2.11 -6.96 1.15
CA VAL A 17 1.43 -5.70 1.48
C VAL A 17 1.68 -5.31 2.94
N LEU A 18 1.61 -6.26 3.87
CA LEU A 18 1.83 -5.99 5.29
C LEU A 18 3.26 -5.52 5.56
N ILE A 19 4.26 -6.16 4.95
CA ILE A 19 5.66 -5.72 5.05
C ILE A 19 5.82 -4.32 4.45
N ALA A 20 5.24 -4.09 3.28
CA ALA A 20 5.28 -2.78 2.62
C ALA A 20 4.59 -1.68 3.44
N LEU A 21 3.49 -2.01 4.14
CA LEU A 21 2.78 -1.10 5.03
C LEU A 21 3.63 -0.74 6.25
N VAL A 22 4.27 -1.73 6.90
CA VAL A 22 5.20 -1.47 8.01
C VAL A 22 6.34 -0.54 7.57
N LEU A 23 6.96 -0.82 6.43
CA LEU A 23 7.98 0.06 5.86
C LEU A 23 7.45 1.47 5.60
N SER A 24 6.21 1.59 5.10
CA SER A 24 5.57 2.88 4.84
C SER A 24 5.32 3.68 6.12
N VAL A 25 4.97 3.01 7.23
CA VAL A 25 4.80 3.65 8.54
C VAL A 25 6.14 4.18 9.07
N LEU A 26 7.23 3.45 8.88
CA LEU A 26 8.57 3.93 9.25
C LEU A 26 8.97 5.17 8.42
N VAL A 27 8.73 5.13 7.11
CA VAL A 27 8.94 6.29 6.22
C VAL A 27 8.08 7.48 6.64
N ALA A 28 6.82 7.25 7.00
CA ALA A 28 5.91 8.27 7.51
C ALA A 28 6.43 8.91 8.81
N ALA A 29 6.93 8.11 9.75
CA ALA A 29 7.53 8.61 10.98
C ALA A 29 8.78 9.45 10.72
N MET A 30 9.67 8.98 9.84
CA MET A 30 10.88 9.72 9.44
C MET A 30 10.52 11.04 8.76
N ALA A 31 9.56 11.04 7.84
CA ALA A 31 9.10 12.24 7.14
C ALA A 31 8.44 13.24 8.10
N ALA A 32 7.54 12.77 8.97
CA ALA A 32 6.87 13.63 9.95
C ALA A 32 7.85 14.25 10.95
N ALA A 33 8.92 13.54 11.32
CA ALA A 33 9.96 14.08 12.19
C ALA A 33 10.72 15.28 11.57
N GLN A 34 10.75 15.39 10.23
CA GLN A 34 11.34 16.53 9.53
C GLN A 34 10.38 17.70 9.35
N ILE A 35 9.07 17.48 9.53
CA ILE A 35 8.02 18.45 9.24
C ILE A 35 7.39 18.91 10.56
N GLY A 36 7.91 20.01 11.10
CA GLY A 36 7.30 20.72 12.23
C GLY A 36 8.27 21.01 13.38
N ASP A 37 8.22 22.26 13.85
CA ASP A 37 9.02 22.72 14.99
C ASP A 37 8.42 22.31 16.34
N ASP A 38 7.12 21.99 16.34
CA ASP A 38 6.35 21.66 17.54
C ASP A 38 5.91 20.19 17.52
N TYR A 39 5.92 19.54 18.68
CA TYR A 39 5.47 18.17 18.86
C TYR A 39 4.05 17.96 18.34
N GLN A 40 3.13 18.90 18.62
CA GLN A 40 1.74 18.76 18.19
C GLN A 40 1.62 18.73 16.66
N LYS A 41 2.42 19.52 15.94
CA LYS A 41 2.45 19.51 14.47
C LYS A 41 2.96 18.16 13.94
N ARG A 42 4.04 17.63 14.53
CA ARG A 42 4.62 16.33 14.13
C ARG A 42 3.62 15.19 14.30
N VAL A 43 2.83 15.21 15.37
CA VAL A 43 1.77 14.21 15.61
C VAL A 43 0.70 14.26 14.52
N TRP A 44 0.20 15.44 14.17
CA TRP A 44 -0.81 15.58 13.12
C TRP A 44 -0.28 15.19 11.73
N VAL A 45 0.96 15.57 11.40
CA VAL A 45 1.60 15.18 10.14
C VAL A 45 1.77 13.66 10.08
N TYR A 46 2.27 13.05 11.15
CA TYR A 46 2.40 11.60 11.23
C TYR A 46 1.05 10.90 11.11
N ALA A 47 0.02 11.35 11.83
CA ALA A 47 -1.32 10.78 11.73
C ALA A 47 -1.89 10.87 10.31
N GLY A 48 -1.68 12.01 9.62
CA GLY A 48 -2.04 12.19 8.23
C GLY A 48 -1.33 11.21 7.29
N PHE A 49 -0.02 11.02 7.46
CA PHE A 49 0.72 10.03 6.68
C PHE A 49 0.30 8.59 6.98
N VAL A 50 0.05 8.24 8.24
CA VAL A 50 -0.47 6.91 8.61
C VAL A 50 -1.80 6.64 7.92
N LEU A 51 -2.73 7.61 7.97
CA LEU A 51 -4.01 7.49 7.28
C LEU A 51 -3.82 7.33 5.75
N TRP A 52 -2.92 8.12 5.15
CA TRP A 52 -2.58 8.04 3.74
C TRP A 52 -2.09 6.66 3.32
N VAL A 53 -1.11 6.08 4.05
CA VAL A 53 -0.53 4.78 3.69
C VAL A 53 -1.48 3.63 3.96
N VAL A 54 -2.36 3.73 4.96
CA VAL A 54 -3.40 2.73 5.22
C VAL A 54 -4.43 2.70 4.09
N ILE A 55 -4.90 3.87 3.65
CA ILE A 55 -5.80 3.98 2.49
C ILE A 55 -5.10 3.45 1.24
N GLY A 56 -3.85 3.87 1.00
CA GLY A 56 -3.08 3.41 -0.14
C GLY A 56 -2.89 1.89 -0.18
N ALA A 57 -2.57 1.27 0.95
CA ALA A 57 -2.46 -0.19 1.07
C ALA A 57 -3.77 -0.89 0.73
N ALA A 58 -4.91 -0.40 1.24
CA ALA A 58 -6.22 -0.95 0.91
C ALA A 58 -6.52 -0.83 -0.60
N VAL A 59 -6.27 0.34 -1.20
CA VAL A 59 -6.51 0.59 -2.64
C VAL A 59 -5.64 -0.32 -3.50
N ILE A 60 -4.32 -0.34 -3.29
CA ILE A 60 -3.42 -1.18 -4.10
C ILE A 60 -3.73 -2.67 -3.90
N PHE A 61 -4.05 -3.10 -2.67
CA PHE A 61 -4.50 -4.48 -2.43
C PHE A 61 -5.76 -4.81 -3.23
N MET A 62 -6.78 -3.94 -3.23
CA MET A 62 -7.99 -4.13 -4.04
C MET A 62 -7.69 -4.15 -5.54
N LEU A 63 -6.70 -3.40 -6.03
CA LEU A 63 -6.31 -3.43 -7.45
C LEU A 63 -5.52 -4.70 -7.81
N ALA A 64 -4.66 -5.19 -6.92
CA ALA A 64 -3.72 -6.27 -7.23
C ALA A 64 -4.16 -7.68 -6.77
N HIS A 65 -5.09 -7.81 -5.82
CA HIS A 65 -5.48 -9.11 -5.22
C HIS A 65 -5.94 -10.17 -6.23
N ARG A 66 -6.44 -9.78 -7.41
CA ARG A 66 -6.89 -10.72 -8.45
C ARG A 66 -5.79 -11.20 -9.39
N SER A 67 -4.66 -10.50 -9.45
CA SER A 67 -3.64 -10.69 -10.49
C SER A 67 -2.31 -11.23 -9.93
N GLU A 68 -2.17 -11.33 -8.61
CA GLU A 68 -0.92 -11.79 -8.00
C GLU A 68 -0.96 -13.26 -7.58
N THR A 69 -0.21 -14.09 -8.31
CA THR A 69 0.20 -15.46 -7.90
C THR A 69 1.71 -15.57 -7.69
N ALA A 70 2.42 -14.43 -7.75
CA ALA A 70 3.86 -14.40 -7.81
C ALA A 70 4.51 -14.45 -6.42
N PRO A 71 5.71 -15.05 -6.31
CA PRO A 71 6.39 -15.23 -5.03
C PRO A 71 6.82 -13.89 -4.39
N LEU A 72 6.96 -13.92 -3.06
CA LEU A 72 7.51 -12.83 -2.26
C LEU A 72 8.95 -12.53 -2.69
N SER A 73 9.23 -11.27 -3.01
CA SER A 73 10.56 -10.78 -3.38
C SER A 73 10.78 -9.38 -2.81
N VAL A 74 12.01 -9.05 -2.41
CA VAL A 74 12.37 -7.73 -1.88
C VAL A 74 12.02 -6.62 -2.87
N SER A 75 12.29 -6.81 -4.16
CA SER A 75 11.92 -5.84 -5.20
C SER A 75 10.41 -5.61 -5.25
N ARG A 76 9.62 -6.67 -5.09
CA ARG A 76 8.16 -6.57 -5.05
C ARG A 76 7.70 -5.79 -3.83
N VAL A 77 8.25 -6.05 -2.65
CA VAL A 77 7.94 -5.28 -1.44
C VAL A 77 8.22 -3.80 -1.65
N LEU A 78 9.37 -3.43 -2.25
CA LEU A 78 9.69 -2.04 -2.55
C LEU A 78 8.71 -1.40 -3.55
N LEU A 79 8.30 -2.13 -4.59
CA LEU A 79 7.28 -1.67 -5.53
C LEU A 79 5.92 -1.48 -4.83
N TRP A 80 5.56 -2.37 -3.92
CA TRP A 80 4.36 -2.25 -3.10
C TRP A 80 4.42 -1.01 -2.21
N THR A 81 5.55 -0.77 -1.53
CA THR A 81 5.77 0.45 -0.75
C THR A 81 5.61 1.70 -1.62
N ALA A 82 6.28 1.77 -2.78
CA ALA A 82 6.14 2.90 -3.69
C ALA A 82 4.69 3.07 -4.19
N SER A 83 4.01 1.97 -4.49
CA SER A 83 2.63 1.98 -4.98
C SER A 83 1.65 2.47 -3.92
N ILE A 84 1.87 2.11 -2.65
CA ILE A 84 1.08 2.60 -1.51
C ILE A 84 1.16 4.12 -1.43
N TRP A 85 2.33 4.73 -1.63
CA TRP A 85 2.45 6.20 -1.60
C TRP A 85 1.82 6.87 -2.82
N LEU A 86 1.88 6.22 -3.98
CA LEU A 86 1.38 6.72 -5.26
C LEU A 86 -0.06 6.25 -5.58
N TRP A 87 -0.79 5.75 -4.58
CA TRP A 87 -2.11 5.16 -4.77
C TRP A 87 -3.14 6.02 -5.54
N PRO A 88 -3.19 7.37 -5.42
CA PRO A 88 -4.18 8.17 -6.14
C PRO A 88 -3.95 8.09 -7.65
N VAL A 89 -2.69 8.00 -8.09
CA VAL A 89 -2.34 7.88 -9.50
C VAL A 89 -2.89 6.58 -10.06
N PHE A 90 -2.68 5.45 -9.37
CA PHE A 90 -3.21 4.16 -9.79
C PHE A 90 -4.74 4.11 -9.78
N TRP A 91 -5.37 4.78 -8.81
CA TRP A 91 -6.82 4.89 -8.75
C TRP A 91 -7.38 5.65 -9.94
N VAL A 92 -6.81 6.82 -10.27
CA VAL A 92 -7.21 7.64 -11.42
C VAL A 92 -6.96 6.90 -12.75
N LEU A 93 -5.80 6.26 -12.91
CA LEU A 93 -5.48 5.49 -14.11
C LEU A 93 -6.46 4.32 -14.32
N ASN A 94 -6.83 3.62 -13.25
CA ASN A 94 -7.82 2.56 -13.31
C ASN A 94 -9.24 3.07 -13.60
N TYR A 95 -9.61 4.23 -13.06
CA TYR A 95 -10.88 4.89 -13.36
C TYR A 95 -10.97 5.22 -14.86
N ASN A 96 -9.92 5.84 -15.43
CA ASN A 96 -9.86 6.19 -16.85
C ASN A 96 -9.94 4.96 -17.77
N ARG A 97 -9.26 3.86 -17.42
CA ARG A 97 -9.36 2.60 -18.17
C ARG A 97 -10.79 2.04 -18.25
N LYS A 98 -11.59 2.21 -17.20
CA LYS A 98 -12.99 1.77 -17.19
C LYS A 98 -13.92 2.72 -17.95
N ALA A 99 -13.56 4.01 -18.03
CA ALA A 99 -14.35 5.04 -18.68
C ALA A 99 -14.22 5.06 -20.20
N SER A 100 -13.16 4.44 -20.77
CA SER A 100 -13.03 4.26 -22.22
C SER A 100 -13.70 2.95 -22.67
N PRO A 101 -14.79 3.01 -23.48
CA PRO A 101 -15.38 1.81 -24.08
C PRO A 101 -14.45 1.22 -25.16
N PRO A 102 -14.57 -0.09 -25.47
CA PRO A 102 -13.80 -0.77 -26.52
C PRO A 102 -14.10 -0.26 -27.92
#